data_AF-A0A7S4QCK5-F1
#
_entry.id   AF-A0A7S4QCK5-F1
#
_cell.length_a   1.000
_cell.length_b   1.000
_cell.length_c   1.000
_cell.angle_alpha   90.00
_cell.angle_beta   90.00
_cell.angle_gamma   90.00
#
_symmetry.space_group_name_H-M   'P 1'
#
loop_
_entity.id
_entity.type
_entity.pdbx_description
1 polymer ?
#
loop_
_entity_poly.entity_id
_entity_poly.type
_entity_poly.pdbx_seq_one_letter_code
_entity_poly.pdbx_strand_id
1 'polypeptide(L)'
;AAVPRPVLSVLPVREKVSDFVRICRVPYCDLSFIEMALRAAMPSRHVHLVEVGANLGDCTVWMAAHFGRRLRAAVALEPLPALTAALRRSVERGGWRSRVRVVEAAASDRAGNGTFHLLGQSLGNPFALASGVAPRGAPSAPRLPVRYTTLAEVLAEMPHPGSSVGVLKIWAYGDLLRVLAGAPPDLGRRFSAVWMAFPADHFPAPAGVFARIAAFFQRRHFTLAAPAAEVDWCVARRRLGNHGEFLRWMRPQILSARRKHRVLFFAAYRPGGLRCPPWSAQAGSSRRPPPAGGRGPGRPEHCHFGHSARQLAQWRRGAGYESYFLHDELAPSVLEPGGGPSRSKGRAAADGPQRDRGKK
;
A
#
# COMPACT_ATOMS: atom_id res chain seq x y z
N ALA A 1 -17.73 -19.60 -15.86
CA ALA A 1 -18.27 -19.24 -14.53
C ALA A 1 -17.66 -17.92 -14.09
N ALA A 2 -18.44 -16.98 -13.55
CA ALA A 2 -17.90 -15.73 -13.02
C ALA A 2 -16.97 -16.04 -11.83
N VAL A 3 -15.76 -15.48 -11.84
CA VAL A 3 -14.87 -15.57 -10.68
C VAL A 3 -15.55 -14.84 -9.52
N PRO A 4 -15.80 -15.50 -8.37
CA PRO A 4 -16.39 -14.83 -7.22
C PRO A 4 -15.57 -13.59 -6.88
N ARG A 5 -16.24 -12.44 -6.70
CA ARG A 5 -15.56 -11.23 -6.25
C ARG A 5 -14.88 -11.53 -4.91
N PRO A 6 -13.58 -11.22 -4.75
CA PRO A 6 -12.91 -11.43 -3.47
C PRO A 6 -13.65 -10.63 -2.40
N VAL A 7 -14.25 -11.33 -1.43
CA VAL A 7 -14.87 -10.68 -0.28
C VAL A 7 -13.73 -10.25 0.63
N LEU A 8 -13.53 -8.94 0.70
CA LEU A 8 -12.62 -8.32 1.64
C LEU A 8 -13.19 -8.47 3.07
N SER A 9 -13.01 -9.65 3.67
CA SER A 9 -13.29 -9.89 5.10
C SER A 9 -12.14 -9.31 5.93
N VAL A 10 -11.99 -8.00 5.89
CA VAL A 10 -11.03 -7.27 6.70
C VAL A 10 -11.62 -7.14 8.11
N LEU A 11 -10.95 -7.87 9.03
CA LEU A 11 -10.86 -7.56 10.45
C LEU A 11 -12.16 -7.72 11.25
N PRO A 12 -12.46 -8.92 11.77
CA PRO A 12 -13.62 -9.13 12.66
C PRO A 12 -13.48 -8.42 14.02
N VAL A 13 -12.42 -7.63 14.21
CA VAL A 13 -12.13 -6.93 15.47
C VAL A 13 -12.82 -5.56 15.42
N ARG A 14 -13.44 -5.16 16.53
CA ARG A 14 -13.90 -3.78 16.73
C ARG A 14 -12.72 -2.95 17.21
N GLU A 15 -12.09 -2.23 16.29
CA GLU A 15 -11.09 -1.22 16.59
C GLU A 15 -11.05 -0.19 15.46
N LYS A 16 -10.37 0.93 15.71
CA LYS A 16 -10.33 2.12 14.85
C LYS A 16 -10.08 1.84 13.37
N VAL A 17 -9.12 0.98 13.04
CA VAL A 17 -8.72 0.67 11.66
C VAL A 17 -9.82 -0.11 10.93
N SER A 18 -10.31 -1.15 11.57
CA SER A 18 -11.38 -2.03 11.10
C SER A 18 -12.69 -1.27 10.94
N ASP A 19 -13.02 -0.42 11.91
CA ASP A 19 -14.19 0.46 11.86
C ASP A 19 -14.07 1.46 10.72
N PHE A 20 -12.90 2.06 10.54
CA PHE A 20 -12.65 2.94 9.40
C PHE A 20 -12.84 2.21 8.07
N VAL A 21 -12.26 1.02 7.89
CA VAL A 21 -12.43 0.26 6.65
C VAL A 21 -13.90 -0.10 6.42
N ARG A 22 -14.63 -0.53 7.45
CA ARG A 22 -16.06 -0.88 7.36
C ARG A 22 -16.93 0.32 7.00
N ILE A 23 -16.76 1.43 7.73
CA ILE A 23 -17.58 2.64 7.59
C ILE A 23 -17.26 3.33 6.26
N CYS A 24 -15.97 3.55 6.00
CA CYS A 24 -15.53 4.37 4.90
C CYS A 24 -15.36 3.58 3.61
N ARG A 25 -15.38 2.23 3.68
CA ARG A 25 -15.11 1.34 2.55
C ARG A 25 -13.85 1.81 1.81
N VAL A 26 -12.75 2.00 2.53
CA VAL A 26 -11.45 2.38 1.97
C VAL A 26 -10.37 1.63 2.75
N PRO A 27 -9.22 1.31 2.14
CA PRO A 27 -8.18 0.60 2.87
C PRO A 27 -7.57 1.56 3.89
N TYR A 28 -7.27 1.10 5.10
CA TYR A 28 -6.54 1.92 6.07
C TYR A 28 -5.04 2.05 5.74
N CYS A 29 -4.58 1.28 4.75
CA CYS A 29 -3.22 1.38 4.24
C CYS A 29 -2.91 2.80 3.75
N ASP A 30 -1.71 3.29 4.05
CA ASP A 30 -1.30 4.63 3.65
C ASP A 30 -1.36 4.79 2.12
N LEU A 31 -1.99 5.88 1.67
CA LEU A 31 -2.23 6.08 0.25
C LEU A 31 -0.94 6.34 -0.54
N SER A 32 0.10 6.86 0.09
CA SER A 32 1.40 6.98 -0.56
C SER A 32 2.10 5.63 -0.73
N PHE A 33 1.84 4.65 0.16
CA PHE A 33 2.26 3.27 -0.09
C PHE A 33 1.50 2.68 -1.28
N ILE A 34 0.18 2.84 -1.31
CA ILE A 34 -0.67 2.32 -2.40
C ILE A 34 -0.21 2.88 -3.74
N GLU A 35 -0.02 4.20 -3.84
CA GLU A 35 0.46 4.85 -5.05
C GLU A 35 1.83 4.32 -5.48
N MET A 36 2.76 4.20 -4.54
CA MET A 36 4.10 3.67 -4.80
C MET A 36 4.04 2.21 -5.29
N ALA A 37 3.24 1.37 -4.65
CA ALA A 37 3.09 -0.04 -5.01
C ALA A 37 2.51 -0.20 -6.42
N LEU A 38 1.47 0.58 -6.77
CA LEU A 38 0.90 0.60 -8.11
C LEU A 38 1.96 0.97 -9.16
N ARG A 39 2.69 2.07 -8.96
CA ARG A 39 3.73 2.54 -9.88
C ARG A 39 4.88 1.53 -10.03
N ALA A 40 5.28 0.87 -8.94
CA ALA A 40 6.32 -0.15 -8.95
C ALA A 40 5.88 -1.42 -9.69
N ALA A 41 4.61 -1.80 -9.54
CA ALA A 41 4.05 -3.00 -10.17
C ALA A 41 3.71 -2.83 -11.66
N MET A 42 3.54 -1.60 -12.16
CA MET A 42 3.19 -1.30 -13.56
C MET A 42 3.97 -2.10 -14.62
N PRO A 43 5.33 -2.15 -14.60
CA PRO A 43 6.09 -2.88 -15.63
C PRO A 43 6.07 -4.40 -15.46
N SER A 44 5.50 -4.93 -14.36
CA SER A 44 5.64 -6.33 -13.99
C SER A 44 4.33 -7.09 -13.98
N ARG A 45 4.38 -8.31 -14.50
CA ARG A 45 3.29 -9.29 -14.38
C ARG A 45 3.21 -9.87 -12.96
N HIS A 46 4.28 -9.76 -12.18
CA HIS A 46 4.40 -10.39 -10.86
C HIS A 46 4.93 -9.43 -9.80
N VAL A 47 4.35 -9.51 -8.62
CA VAL A 47 4.67 -8.63 -7.49
C VAL A 47 4.93 -9.48 -6.26
N HIS A 48 5.99 -9.15 -5.53
CA HIS A 48 6.30 -9.70 -4.21
C HIS A 48 6.15 -8.58 -3.18
N LEU A 49 5.62 -8.90 -2.00
CA LEU A 49 5.48 -7.96 -0.89
C LEU A 49 6.23 -8.47 0.33
N VAL A 50 6.94 -7.57 1.01
CA VAL A 50 7.27 -7.73 2.43
C VAL A 50 6.71 -6.54 3.19
N GLU A 51 5.97 -6.82 4.26
CA GLU A 51 5.42 -5.81 5.16
C GLU A 51 5.95 -6.05 6.57
N VAL A 52 6.73 -5.11 7.09
CA VAL A 52 7.21 -5.09 8.47
C VAL A 52 6.31 -4.18 9.31
N GLY A 53 5.80 -4.71 10.41
CA GLY A 53 4.79 -4.02 11.22
C GLY A 53 3.46 -4.01 10.49
N ALA A 54 2.98 -5.21 10.16
CA ALA A 54 1.77 -5.38 9.38
C ALA A 54 0.51 -4.97 10.16
N ASN A 55 0.56 -4.98 11.49
CA ASN A 55 -0.60 -4.74 12.34
C ASN A 55 -1.73 -5.71 11.94
N LEU A 56 -2.89 -5.18 11.55
CA LEU A 56 -4.03 -5.94 11.04
C LEU A 56 -3.88 -6.35 9.56
N GLY A 57 -2.78 -5.94 8.93
CA GLY A 57 -2.37 -6.34 7.58
C GLY A 57 -3.17 -5.67 6.46
N ASP A 58 -3.71 -4.49 6.70
CA ASP A 58 -4.51 -3.74 5.71
C ASP A 58 -3.79 -3.58 4.37
N CYS A 59 -2.49 -3.28 4.40
CA CYS A 59 -1.69 -3.15 3.18
C CYS A 59 -1.46 -4.50 2.49
N THR A 60 -1.11 -5.54 3.24
CA THR A 60 -0.96 -6.90 2.70
C THR A 60 -2.25 -7.42 2.08
N VAL A 61 -3.38 -7.27 2.78
CA VAL A 61 -4.69 -7.69 2.31
C VAL A 61 -5.15 -6.85 1.11
N TRP A 62 -4.90 -5.54 1.13
CA TRP A 62 -5.12 -4.69 -0.05
C TRP A 62 -4.30 -5.15 -1.26
N MET A 63 -3.00 -5.41 -1.09
CA MET A 63 -2.12 -5.91 -2.15
C MET A 63 -2.64 -7.24 -2.71
N ALA A 64 -3.07 -8.17 -1.85
CA ALA A 64 -3.59 -9.46 -2.26
C ALA A 64 -4.91 -9.35 -3.03
N ALA A 65 -5.83 -8.51 -2.55
CA ALA A 65 -7.10 -8.25 -3.23
C ALA A 65 -6.91 -7.54 -4.57
N HIS A 66 -6.06 -6.51 -4.62
CA HIS A 66 -5.84 -5.69 -5.81
C HIS A 66 -5.05 -6.43 -6.89
N PHE A 67 -3.93 -7.04 -6.54
CA PHE A 67 -3.07 -7.70 -7.53
C PHE A 67 -3.49 -9.14 -7.85
N GLY A 68 -4.35 -9.76 -7.04
CA GLY A 68 -4.86 -11.10 -7.30
C GLY A 68 -3.75 -12.11 -7.64
N ARG A 69 -3.79 -12.68 -8.85
CA ARG A 69 -2.77 -13.65 -9.34
C ARG A 69 -1.41 -13.02 -9.65
N ARG A 70 -1.33 -11.69 -9.81
CA ARG A 70 -0.07 -10.97 -9.98
C ARG A 70 0.71 -10.91 -8.67
N LEU A 71 0.05 -10.93 -7.50
CA LEU A 71 0.75 -11.12 -6.23
C LEU A 71 1.23 -12.57 -6.15
N ARG A 72 2.53 -12.81 -6.32
CA ARG A 72 3.11 -14.16 -6.27
C ARG A 72 3.39 -14.61 -4.86
N ALA A 73 3.95 -13.72 -4.03
CA ALA A 73 4.26 -13.99 -2.64
C ALA A 73 4.16 -12.70 -1.82
N ALA A 74 3.70 -12.82 -0.58
CA ALA A 74 3.71 -11.77 0.42
C ALA A 74 4.13 -12.34 1.77
N VAL A 75 4.94 -11.60 2.50
CA VAL A 75 5.24 -11.88 3.91
C VAL A 75 4.86 -10.68 4.75
N ALA A 76 3.97 -10.90 5.72
CA ALA A 76 3.56 -9.91 6.69
C ALA A 76 4.13 -10.26 8.07
N LEU A 77 4.98 -9.40 8.61
CA LEU A 77 5.56 -9.53 9.95
C LEU A 77 4.79 -8.67 10.94
N GLU A 78 4.29 -9.30 11.98
CA GLU A 78 3.61 -8.62 13.09
C GLU A 78 3.99 -9.34 14.40
N PRO A 79 4.55 -8.64 15.40
CA PRO A 79 4.92 -9.26 16.67
C PRO A 79 3.74 -9.58 17.60
N LEU A 80 2.60 -8.90 17.49
CA LEU A 80 1.49 -9.06 18.44
C LEU A 80 0.60 -10.27 18.10
N PRO A 81 0.50 -11.29 18.98
CA PRO A 81 -0.23 -12.54 18.68
C PRO A 81 -1.71 -12.35 18.31
N ALA A 82 -2.38 -11.39 18.95
CA ALA A 82 -3.78 -11.10 18.65
C ALA A 82 -3.97 -10.56 17.21
N LEU A 83 -3.03 -9.75 16.75
CA LEU A 83 -3.04 -9.16 15.41
C LEU A 83 -2.65 -10.18 14.34
N THR A 84 -1.62 -10.98 14.58
CA THR A 84 -1.23 -12.07 13.66
C THR A 84 -2.38 -13.07 13.50
N ALA A 85 -3.07 -13.42 14.58
CA ALA A 85 -4.23 -14.29 14.53
C ALA A 85 -5.37 -13.66 13.71
N ALA A 86 -5.63 -12.36 13.86
CA ALA A 86 -6.61 -11.63 13.07
C ALA A 86 -6.24 -11.60 11.57
N LEU A 87 -4.99 -11.27 11.25
CA LEU A 87 -4.48 -11.23 9.89
C LEU A 87 -4.52 -12.61 9.23
N ARG A 88 -4.13 -13.69 9.94
CA ARG A 88 -4.24 -15.07 9.45
C ARG A 88 -5.67 -15.43 9.05
N ARG A 89 -6.68 -15.04 9.86
CA ARG A 89 -8.10 -15.24 9.54
C ARG A 89 -8.52 -14.44 8.30
N SER A 90 -8.06 -13.20 8.14
CA SER A 90 -8.34 -12.41 6.93
C SER A 90 -7.70 -13.02 5.68
N VAL A 91 -6.46 -13.53 5.77
CA VAL A 91 -5.77 -14.26 4.69
C VAL A 91 -6.50 -15.55 4.32
N GLU A 92 -6.98 -16.29 5.31
CA GLU A 92 -7.79 -17.50 5.10
C GLU A 92 -9.10 -17.19 4.39
N ARG A 93 -9.90 -16.25 4.91
CA ARG A 93 -11.18 -15.86 4.32
C ARG A 93 -11.04 -15.30 2.90
N GLY A 94 -9.93 -14.62 2.62
CA GLY A 94 -9.61 -14.11 1.29
C GLY A 94 -9.09 -15.17 0.32
N GLY A 95 -8.86 -16.42 0.76
CA GLY A 95 -8.32 -17.48 -0.08
C GLY A 95 -6.85 -17.27 -0.47
N TRP A 96 -6.09 -16.53 0.33
CA TRP A 96 -4.71 -16.12 0.00
C TRP A 96 -3.62 -16.91 0.74
N ARG A 97 -3.99 -17.98 1.48
CA ARG A 97 -3.05 -18.82 2.25
C ARG A 97 -1.83 -19.30 1.44
N SER A 98 -2.01 -19.60 0.16
CA SER A 98 -0.94 -20.08 -0.71
C SER A 98 0.04 -18.99 -1.16
N ARG A 99 -0.23 -17.70 -0.89
CA ARG A 99 0.59 -16.58 -1.34
C ARG A 99 0.97 -15.62 -0.23
N VAL A 100 0.18 -15.53 0.84
CA VAL A 100 0.44 -14.63 1.97
C VAL A 100 0.83 -15.44 3.18
N ARG A 101 2.06 -15.23 3.64
CA ARG A 101 2.59 -15.80 4.87
C ARG A 101 2.56 -14.76 5.98
N VAL A 102 1.97 -15.12 7.12
CA VAL A 102 1.90 -14.27 8.31
C VAL A 102 2.89 -14.77 9.35
N VAL A 103 3.90 -13.97 9.64
CA VAL A 103 5.00 -14.29 10.56
C VAL A 103 4.79 -13.54 11.86
N GLU A 104 4.65 -14.31 12.93
CA GLU A 104 4.60 -13.77 14.29
C GLU A 104 6.02 -13.55 14.80
N ALA A 105 6.54 -12.37 14.48
CA ALA A 105 7.83 -11.87 14.93
C ALA A 105 7.94 -10.36 14.62
N ALA A 106 8.74 -9.67 15.42
CA ALA A 106 9.27 -8.36 15.05
C ALA A 106 10.53 -8.54 14.21
N ALA A 107 10.66 -7.75 13.15
CA ALA A 107 11.93 -7.63 12.45
C ALA A 107 12.93 -6.87 13.33
N SER A 108 14.18 -7.35 13.40
CA SER A 108 15.28 -6.72 14.12
C SER A 108 16.59 -6.94 13.36
N ASP A 109 17.69 -6.50 13.98
CA ASP A 109 19.09 -6.72 13.60
C ASP A 109 19.59 -8.15 13.84
N ARG A 110 18.86 -8.94 14.64
CA ARG A 110 19.17 -10.34 14.96
C ARG A 110 17.90 -11.14 15.25
N ALA A 111 17.96 -12.46 15.07
CA ALA A 111 16.94 -13.36 15.57
C ALA A 111 17.04 -13.55 17.09
N GLY A 112 15.97 -14.05 17.71
CA GLY A 112 15.95 -14.41 19.12
C GLY A 112 14.64 -14.00 19.80
N ASN A 113 14.71 -13.69 21.09
CA ASN A 113 13.58 -13.21 21.86
C ASN A 113 13.89 -11.83 22.44
N GLY A 114 12.85 -11.05 22.67
CA GLY A 114 12.94 -9.74 23.30
C GLY A 114 11.64 -9.34 23.97
N THR A 115 11.54 -8.06 24.27
CA THR A 115 10.38 -7.50 24.95
C THR A 115 9.97 -6.21 24.26
N PHE A 116 8.69 -6.11 23.93
CA PHE A 116 8.09 -4.87 23.44
C PHE A 116 7.34 -4.16 24.57
N HIS A 117 7.34 -2.84 24.50
CA HIS A 117 6.53 -1.96 25.32
C HIS A 117 5.31 -1.53 24.53
N LEU A 118 4.11 -1.70 25.08
CA LEU A 118 2.86 -1.26 24.46
C LEU A 118 2.62 0.23 24.77
N LEU A 119 2.92 1.11 23.81
CA LEU A 119 2.97 2.57 24.01
C LEU A 119 1.61 3.28 23.84
N GLY A 120 0.51 2.57 23.58
CA GLY A 120 -0.65 3.18 22.90
C GLY A 120 -2.07 2.80 23.34
N GLN A 121 -2.28 2.17 24.50
CA GLN A 121 -3.65 1.85 24.93
C GLN A 121 -4.53 3.10 25.11
N SER A 122 -3.94 4.29 25.35
CA SER A 122 -4.66 5.54 25.60
C SER A 122 -5.09 6.34 24.35
N LEU A 123 -4.69 5.97 23.13
CA LEU A 123 -4.97 6.74 21.90
C LEU A 123 -6.05 6.13 20.99
N GLY A 124 -6.89 5.23 21.52
CA GLY A 124 -8.02 4.63 20.79
C GLY A 124 -7.62 3.65 19.68
N ASN A 125 -6.35 3.27 19.59
CA ASN A 125 -5.92 2.09 18.85
C ASN A 125 -5.00 1.26 19.77
N PRO A 126 -5.54 0.24 20.46
CA PRO A 126 -4.81 -0.51 21.49
C PRO A 126 -3.61 -1.30 20.93
N PHE A 127 -3.47 -1.32 19.60
CA PHE A 127 -2.50 -2.08 18.84
C PHE A 127 -1.48 -1.20 18.11
N ALA A 128 -1.68 0.12 18.06
CA ALA A 128 -0.95 1.03 17.17
C ALA A 128 0.46 1.42 17.64
N LEU A 129 0.98 0.91 18.75
CA LEU A 129 2.30 1.32 19.22
C LEU A 129 2.92 0.20 20.06
N ALA A 130 3.75 -0.64 19.45
CA ALA A 130 4.61 -1.57 20.17
C ALA A 130 6.05 -1.43 19.68
N SER A 131 6.99 -1.37 20.61
CA SER A 131 8.40 -1.05 20.31
C SER A 131 9.31 -1.71 21.33
N GLY A 132 10.48 -2.17 20.90
CA GLY A 132 11.56 -2.65 21.77
C GLY A 132 12.23 -1.52 22.56
N VAL A 133 11.89 -0.27 22.24
CA VAL A 133 12.31 0.93 22.98
C VAL A 133 11.13 1.44 23.81
N ALA A 134 11.35 1.58 25.12
CA ALA A 134 10.38 2.17 26.04
C ALA A 134 10.10 3.65 25.69
N PRO A 135 8.84 4.12 25.82
CA PRO A 135 8.53 5.53 25.59
C PRO A 135 9.13 6.38 26.70
N ARG A 136 9.76 7.50 26.34
CA ARG A 136 10.35 8.43 27.32
C ARG A 136 9.25 9.03 28.19
N GLY A 137 9.41 8.92 29.51
CA GLY A 137 8.52 9.57 30.48
C GLY A 137 7.11 8.97 30.58
N ALA A 138 6.85 7.82 29.96
CA ALA A 138 5.60 7.12 30.18
C ALA A 138 5.68 6.28 31.47
N PRO A 139 4.58 6.18 32.24
CA PRO A 139 4.42 5.15 33.26
C PRO A 139 4.71 3.76 32.68
N SER A 140 4.99 2.77 33.54
CA SER A 140 5.34 1.39 33.17
C SER A 140 4.38 0.79 32.13
N ALA A 141 4.70 1.00 30.85
CA ALA A 141 3.92 0.50 29.75
C ALA A 141 3.89 -1.03 29.82
N PRO A 142 2.73 -1.68 29.58
CA PRO A 142 2.65 -3.12 29.55
C PRO A 142 3.73 -3.71 28.64
N ARG A 143 4.40 -4.75 29.12
CA ARG A 143 5.49 -5.41 28.42
C ARG A 143 5.00 -6.73 27.85
N LEU A 144 5.38 -7.04 26.61
CA LEU A 144 5.03 -8.29 25.96
C LEU A 144 6.31 -8.99 25.46
N PRO A 145 6.51 -10.28 25.75
CA PRO A 145 7.57 -11.04 25.11
C PRO A 145 7.29 -11.14 23.60
N VAL A 146 8.33 -10.95 22.80
CA VAL A 146 8.22 -11.03 21.33
C VAL A 146 9.38 -11.85 20.76
N ARG A 147 9.10 -12.58 19.69
CA ARG A 147 10.15 -13.21 18.87
C ARG A 147 10.72 -12.20 17.89
N TYR A 148 12.04 -12.21 17.73
CA TYR A 148 12.76 -11.47 16.70
C TYR A 148 13.18 -12.38 15.55
N THR A 149 13.17 -11.82 14.35
CA THR A 149 13.75 -12.39 13.13
C THR A 149 14.44 -11.27 12.36
N THR A 150 15.32 -11.63 11.42
CA THR A 150 15.95 -10.64 10.53
C THR A 150 15.19 -10.53 9.21
N LEU A 151 15.32 -9.39 8.53
CA LEU A 151 14.84 -9.29 7.15
C LEU A 151 15.60 -10.25 6.23
N ALA A 152 16.88 -10.54 6.51
CA ALA A 152 17.64 -11.52 5.75
C ALA A 152 17.01 -12.93 5.80
N GLU A 153 16.63 -13.41 6.99
CA GLU A 153 15.94 -14.71 7.17
C GLU A 153 14.61 -14.76 6.43
N VAL A 154 13.77 -13.72 6.60
CA VAL A 154 12.47 -13.63 5.92
C VAL A 154 12.65 -13.73 4.41
N LEU A 155 13.64 -13.02 3.86
CA LEU A 155 13.89 -12.96 2.43
C LEU A 155 14.54 -14.22 1.88
N ALA A 156 15.29 -14.98 2.69
CA ALA A 156 15.86 -16.26 2.30
C ALA A 156 14.76 -17.30 2.00
N GLU A 157 13.64 -17.23 2.72
CA GLU A 157 12.49 -18.12 2.54
C GLU A 157 11.54 -17.67 1.41
N MET A 158 11.75 -16.47 0.84
CA MET A 158 10.92 -15.97 -0.24
C MET A 158 11.45 -16.43 -1.60
N PRO A 159 10.55 -16.75 -2.56
CA PRO A 159 10.96 -16.98 -3.93
C PRO A 159 11.78 -15.79 -4.43
N HIS A 160 12.91 -16.07 -5.07
CA HIS A 160 13.73 -15.02 -5.65
C HIS A 160 12.87 -14.23 -6.65
N PRO A 161 12.89 -12.88 -6.61
CA PRO A 161 11.98 -12.12 -7.44
C PRO A 161 12.08 -12.42 -8.94
N GLY A 162 13.22 -12.83 -9.49
CA GLY A 162 13.33 -13.09 -10.93
C GLY A 162 12.87 -11.86 -11.74
N SER A 163 11.85 -12.04 -12.58
CA SER A 163 11.19 -10.94 -13.30
C SER A 163 10.10 -10.19 -12.51
N SER A 164 9.80 -10.61 -11.30
CA SER A 164 8.86 -9.93 -10.41
C SER A 164 9.46 -8.68 -9.77
N VAL A 165 8.58 -7.76 -9.38
CA VAL A 165 8.94 -6.55 -8.65
C VAL A 165 8.71 -6.78 -7.16
N GLY A 166 9.74 -6.58 -6.35
CA GLY A 166 9.60 -6.51 -4.90
C GLY A 166 9.15 -5.13 -4.43
N VAL A 167 8.15 -5.11 -3.54
CA VAL A 167 7.72 -3.95 -2.76
C VAL A 167 7.96 -4.24 -1.27
N LEU A 168 8.61 -3.32 -0.57
CA LEU A 168 8.85 -3.41 0.87
C LEU A 168 8.11 -2.28 1.60
N LYS A 169 7.36 -2.60 2.64
CA LYS A 169 6.78 -1.64 3.58
C LYS A 169 7.44 -1.84 4.94
N ILE A 170 7.89 -0.77 5.58
CA ILE A 170 8.41 -0.81 6.96
C ILE A 170 7.69 0.21 7.82
N TRP A 171 7.01 -0.27 8.84
CA TRP A 171 6.48 0.54 9.92
C TRP A 171 6.83 -0.09 11.27
N ALA A 172 8.03 0.18 11.74
CA ALA A 172 8.61 -0.48 12.93
C ALA A 172 8.84 0.49 14.10
N TYR A 173 8.11 1.60 14.14
CA TYR A 173 8.19 2.61 15.20
C TYR A 173 9.64 2.98 15.58
N GLY A 174 10.05 2.72 16.83
CA GLY A 174 11.39 3.01 17.35
C GLY A 174 12.47 2.04 16.88
N ASP A 175 12.11 0.87 16.36
CA ASP A 175 13.05 -0.20 15.97
C ASP A 175 13.47 -0.12 14.49
N LEU A 176 13.07 0.92 13.76
CA LEU A 176 13.35 1.07 12.33
C LEU A 176 14.83 0.85 11.97
N LEU A 177 15.77 1.40 12.75
CA LEU A 177 17.19 1.22 12.48
C LEU A 177 17.68 -0.22 12.71
N ARG A 178 17.10 -0.95 13.67
CA ARG A 178 17.39 -2.37 13.89
C ARG A 178 16.89 -3.21 12.72
N VAL A 179 15.67 -2.94 12.26
CA VAL A 179 15.13 -3.59 11.05
C VAL A 179 16.07 -3.41 9.85
N LEU A 180 16.57 -2.18 9.62
CA LEU A 180 17.50 -1.92 8.53
C LEU A 180 18.86 -2.60 8.73
N ALA A 181 19.34 -2.71 9.97
CA ALA A 181 20.58 -3.41 10.26
C ALA A 181 20.47 -4.93 10.01
N GLY A 182 19.29 -5.53 10.18
CA GLY A 182 19.02 -6.94 9.85
C GLY A 182 18.65 -7.19 8.39
N ALA A 183 18.70 -6.17 7.52
CA ALA A 183 18.44 -6.31 6.10
C ALA A 183 19.67 -6.86 5.37
N PRO A 184 19.49 -7.75 4.38
CA PRO A 184 20.62 -8.34 3.68
C PRO A 184 21.34 -7.31 2.80
N PRO A 185 22.62 -7.55 2.46
CA PRO A 185 23.39 -6.63 1.61
C PRO A 185 22.78 -6.47 0.21
N ASP A 186 22.13 -7.50 -0.32
CA ASP A 186 21.52 -7.54 -1.64
C ASP A 186 20.09 -6.96 -1.70
N LEU A 187 19.60 -6.31 -0.63
CA LEU A 187 18.23 -5.77 -0.56
C LEU A 187 17.82 -4.96 -1.80
N GLY A 188 18.73 -4.14 -2.36
CA GLY A 188 18.48 -3.32 -3.56
C GLY A 188 18.34 -4.11 -4.87
N ARG A 189 18.70 -5.39 -4.88
CA ARG A 189 18.42 -6.32 -5.98
C ARG A 189 17.04 -6.95 -5.87
N ARG A 190 16.48 -7.02 -4.65
CA ARG A 190 15.20 -7.68 -4.38
C ARG A 190 13.99 -6.75 -4.48
N PHE A 191 14.19 -5.46 -4.19
CA PHE A 191 13.10 -4.49 -4.13
C PHE A 191 13.30 -3.34 -5.11
N SER A 192 12.24 -3.00 -5.85
CA SER A 192 12.21 -1.80 -6.70
C SER A 192 11.69 -0.59 -5.96
N ALA A 193 10.89 -0.81 -4.92
CA ALA A 193 10.26 0.25 -4.13
C ALA A 193 10.18 -0.14 -2.65
N VAL A 194 10.47 0.83 -1.78
CA VAL A 194 10.43 0.71 -0.33
C VAL A 194 9.67 1.91 0.23
N TRP A 195 8.64 1.65 1.02
CA TRP A 195 7.91 2.65 1.77
C TRP A 195 8.22 2.52 3.24
N MET A 196 8.39 3.65 3.92
CA MET A 196 8.70 3.66 5.34
C MET A 196 7.94 4.76 6.07
N ALA A 197 7.49 4.43 7.28
CA ALA A 197 6.94 5.39 8.21
C ALA A 197 7.53 5.21 9.60
N PHE A 198 7.77 6.33 10.28
CA PHE A 198 8.09 6.32 11.69
C PHE A 198 7.64 7.61 12.40
N PRO A 199 7.23 7.52 13.67
CA PRO A 199 6.96 8.68 14.50
C PRO A 199 8.29 9.34 14.92
N ALA A 200 8.46 10.63 14.61
CA ALA A 200 9.73 11.31 14.81
C ALA A 200 10.12 11.43 16.29
N ASP A 201 9.14 11.59 17.17
CA ASP A 201 9.31 11.72 18.62
C ASP A 201 9.78 10.43 19.33
N HIS A 202 9.71 9.28 18.66
CA HIS A 202 10.31 8.04 19.17
C HIS A 202 11.84 8.05 19.11
N PHE A 203 12.44 9.04 18.43
CA PHE A 203 13.88 9.14 18.26
C PHE A 203 14.45 10.38 18.98
N PRO A 204 15.53 10.23 19.77
CA PRO A 204 16.21 11.37 20.41
C PRO A 204 16.78 12.36 19.38
N ALA A 205 17.25 11.84 18.25
CA ALA A 205 17.85 12.61 17.17
C ALA A 205 17.22 12.23 15.82
N PRO A 206 15.99 12.68 15.52
CA PRO A 206 15.23 12.25 14.34
C PRO A 206 15.95 12.57 13.02
N ALA A 207 16.64 13.71 12.96
CA ALA A 207 17.45 14.09 11.81
C ALA A 207 18.63 13.14 11.58
N GLY A 208 19.30 12.68 12.65
CA GLY A 208 20.38 11.71 12.56
C GLY A 208 19.88 10.33 12.13
N VAL A 209 18.72 9.91 12.63
CA VAL A 209 18.04 8.68 12.19
C VAL A 209 17.71 8.76 10.71
N PHE A 210 17.15 9.89 10.27
CA PHE A 210 16.84 10.13 8.87
C PHE A 210 18.08 10.10 7.97
N ALA A 211 19.18 10.73 8.38
CA ALA A 211 20.45 10.69 7.64
C ALA A 211 20.98 9.24 7.51
N ARG A 212 20.89 8.44 8.58
CA ARG A 212 21.31 7.02 8.57
C ARG A 212 20.46 6.17 7.63
N ILE A 213 19.15 6.34 7.67
CA ILE A 213 18.21 5.71 6.73
C ILE A 213 18.57 6.10 5.30
N ALA A 214 18.76 7.40 5.06
CA ALA A 214 19.05 7.90 3.73
C ALA A 214 20.35 7.31 3.17
N ALA A 215 21.42 7.31 3.97
CA ALA A 215 22.69 6.69 3.62
C ALA A 215 22.56 5.17 3.39
N PHE A 216 21.74 4.47 4.19
CA PHE A 216 21.48 3.04 4.01
C PHE A 216 20.90 2.72 2.62
N PHE A 217 19.90 3.49 2.19
CA PHE A 217 19.22 3.28 0.90
C PHE A 217 20.04 3.78 -0.29
N GLN A 218 20.76 4.90 -0.14
CA GLN A 218 21.66 5.41 -1.18
C GLN A 218 22.80 4.43 -1.50
N ARG A 219 23.41 3.81 -0.49
CA ARG A 219 24.43 2.75 -0.68
C ARG A 219 23.88 1.50 -1.39
N ARG A 220 22.56 1.36 -1.47
CA ARG A 220 21.84 0.30 -2.18
C ARG A 220 21.18 0.80 -3.47
N HIS A 221 21.63 1.94 -3.97
CA HIS A 221 21.21 2.56 -5.23
C HIS A 221 19.72 2.95 -5.28
N PHE A 222 19.11 3.25 -4.13
CA PHE A 222 17.80 3.88 -4.09
C PHE A 222 17.90 5.41 -4.10
N THR A 223 16.90 6.04 -4.69
CA THR A 223 16.61 7.47 -4.59
C THR A 223 15.47 7.66 -3.59
N LEU A 224 15.59 8.67 -2.72
CA LEU A 224 14.60 8.96 -1.70
C LEU A 224 13.62 10.02 -2.20
N ALA A 225 12.36 9.87 -1.81
CA ALA A 225 11.30 10.85 -2.00
C ALA A 225 10.45 10.91 -0.73
N ALA A 226 9.86 12.07 -0.47
CA ALA A 226 8.88 12.22 0.59
C ALA A 226 7.50 12.45 -0.02
N PRO A 227 6.52 11.58 0.27
CA PRO A 227 5.20 11.64 -0.32
C PRO A 227 4.33 12.79 0.19
N ALA A 228 4.61 13.31 1.39
CA ALA A 228 3.72 14.25 2.09
C ALA A 228 3.83 15.72 1.63
N ALA A 229 4.61 16.03 0.59
CA ALA A 229 4.94 17.41 0.24
C ALA A 229 4.64 17.79 -1.21
N GLU A 230 3.59 17.20 -1.80
CA GLU A 230 3.19 17.44 -3.20
C GLU A 230 4.29 17.12 -4.24
N VAL A 231 5.37 16.46 -3.81
CA VAL A 231 6.47 16.11 -4.71
C VAL A 231 6.07 14.84 -5.44
N ASP A 232 5.74 14.97 -6.72
CA ASP A 232 5.72 13.82 -7.61
C ASP A 232 7.09 13.12 -7.49
N TRP A 233 7.06 11.86 -7.08
CA TRP A 233 8.21 10.97 -6.91
C TRP A 233 9.19 11.05 -8.10
N CYS A 234 8.62 11.23 -9.30
CA CYS A 234 9.36 11.36 -10.55
C CYS A 234 10.06 12.71 -10.70
N VAL A 235 9.47 13.78 -10.15
CA VAL A 235 10.05 15.13 -10.10
C VAL A 235 11.09 15.23 -8.97
N ALA A 236 10.88 14.53 -7.85
CA ALA A 236 11.83 14.48 -6.74
C ALA A 236 13.24 14.07 -7.22
N ARG A 237 13.34 13.08 -8.12
CA ARG A 237 14.62 12.64 -8.71
C ARG A 237 15.40 13.79 -9.33
N ARG A 238 14.70 14.68 -10.05
CA ARG A 238 15.32 15.78 -10.79
C ARG A 238 15.66 16.96 -9.87
N ARG A 239 14.86 17.19 -8.82
CA ARG A 239 15.00 18.34 -7.92
C ARG A 239 15.89 18.10 -6.70
N LEU A 240 16.00 16.85 -6.23
CA LEU A 240 16.67 16.48 -4.98
C LEU A 240 17.83 15.51 -5.25
N GLY A 241 18.50 15.71 -6.39
CA GLY A 241 19.45 14.76 -6.97
C GLY A 241 20.68 14.50 -6.09
N ASN A 242 21.02 15.41 -5.17
CA ASN A 242 22.05 15.18 -4.17
C ASN A 242 21.50 15.03 -2.75
N HIS A 243 22.19 14.22 -1.95
CA HIS A 243 21.83 13.91 -0.55
C HIS A 243 21.64 15.17 0.31
N GLY A 244 22.50 16.18 0.11
CA GLY A 244 22.46 17.43 0.87
C GLY A 244 21.19 18.24 0.63
N GLU A 245 20.73 18.34 -0.62
CA GLU A 245 19.47 18.99 -0.99
C GLU A 245 18.27 18.29 -0.36
N PHE A 246 18.23 16.96 -0.43
CA PHE A 246 17.18 16.18 0.19
C PHE A 246 17.11 16.40 1.70
N LEU A 247 18.26 16.38 2.39
CA LEU A 247 18.32 16.66 3.83
C LEU A 247 17.92 18.10 4.17
N ARG A 248 18.38 19.09 3.41
CA ARG A 248 17.99 20.50 3.60
C ARG A 248 16.48 20.67 3.44
N TRP A 249 15.91 20.04 2.43
CA TRP A 249 14.48 20.06 2.14
C TRP A 249 13.66 19.34 3.23
N MET A 250 14.16 18.22 3.77
CA MET A 250 13.50 17.46 4.85
C MET A 250 13.59 18.12 6.22
N ARG A 251 14.64 18.91 6.49
CA ARG A 251 14.89 19.55 7.79
C ARG A 251 13.66 20.27 8.36
N PRO A 252 12.98 21.19 7.65
CA PRO A 252 11.77 21.84 8.17
C PRO A 252 10.63 20.87 8.48
N GLN A 253 10.45 19.82 7.67
CA GLN A 253 9.43 18.79 7.89
C GLN A 253 9.69 18.00 9.17
N ILE A 254 10.95 17.60 9.40
CA ILE A 254 11.37 16.89 10.62
C ILE A 254 11.14 17.76 11.86
N LEU A 255 11.52 19.04 11.80
CA LEU A 255 11.32 19.97 12.91
C LEU A 255 9.84 20.18 13.23
N SER A 256 9.00 20.34 12.20
CA SER A 256 7.55 20.45 12.34
C SER A 256 6.92 19.18 12.92
N ALA A 257 7.34 18.01 12.44
CA ALA A 257 6.83 16.73 12.91
C ALA A 257 7.16 16.48 14.38
N ARG A 258 8.38 16.82 14.82
CA ARG A 258 8.78 16.72 16.23
C ARG A 258 7.92 17.58 17.14
N ARG A 259 7.63 18.83 16.76
CA ARG A 259 6.80 19.75 17.58
C ARG A 259 5.33 19.33 17.67
N LYS A 260 4.84 18.60 16.67
CA LYS A 260 3.43 18.24 16.51
C LYS A 260 3.16 16.74 16.72
N HIS A 261 4.14 15.96 17.17
CA HIS A 261 4.05 14.50 17.30
C HIS A 261 3.53 13.80 16.03
N ARG A 262 3.97 14.28 14.84
CA ARG A 262 3.51 13.74 13.55
C ARG A 262 4.38 12.59 13.08
N VAL A 263 3.76 11.67 12.34
CA VAL A 263 4.44 10.60 11.60
C VAL A 263 5.14 11.19 10.37
N LEU A 264 6.37 10.74 10.12
CA LEU A 264 7.08 11.03 8.90
C LEU A 264 6.95 9.86 7.94
N PHE A 265 6.62 10.17 6.69
CA PHE A 265 6.55 9.24 5.59
C PHE A 265 7.64 9.58 4.60
N PHE A 266 8.30 8.56 4.09
CA PHE A 266 9.19 8.69 2.97
C PHE A 266 9.28 7.33 2.30
N ALA A 267 9.85 7.36 1.12
CA ALA A 267 9.98 6.16 0.36
C ALA A 267 11.18 6.25 -0.55
N ALA A 268 11.74 5.07 -0.80
CA ALA A 268 12.95 4.87 -1.54
C ALA A 268 12.59 4.06 -2.78
N TYR A 269 13.03 4.48 -3.95
CA TYR A 269 12.80 3.76 -5.19
C TYR A 269 14.09 3.59 -5.97
N ARG A 270 14.20 2.50 -6.71
CA ARG A 270 15.36 2.26 -7.57
C ARG A 270 15.18 3.03 -8.89
N PRO A 271 16.20 3.78 -9.37
CA PRO A 271 16.17 4.37 -10.71
C PRO A 271 15.86 3.31 -11.78
N GLY A 272 14.89 3.59 -12.65
CA GLY A 272 14.42 2.65 -13.68
C GLY A 272 13.44 1.58 -13.18
N GLY A 273 13.31 1.39 -11.86
CA GLY A 273 12.34 0.47 -11.25
C GLY A 273 10.92 1.05 -11.14
N LEU A 274 10.77 2.38 -11.24
CA LEU A 274 9.49 3.06 -11.37
C LEU A 274 9.34 3.59 -12.79
N ARG A 275 8.23 3.26 -13.47
CA ARG A 275 7.85 3.95 -14.69
C ARG A 275 7.19 5.27 -14.33
N CYS A 276 7.92 6.34 -14.60
CA CYS A 276 7.43 7.70 -14.52
C CYS A 276 6.96 8.13 -15.92
N PRO A 277 5.66 8.03 -16.26
CA PRO A 277 5.19 8.67 -17.48
C PRO A 277 5.52 10.17 -17.42
N PRO A 278 5.84 10.81 -18.55
CA PRO A 278 6.09 12.25 -18.57
C PRO A 278 4.87 12.98 -18.01
N TRP A 279 5.09 13.79 -16.99
CA TRP A 279 4.07 14.57 -16.27
C TRP A 279 3.13 15.36 -17.21
N SER A 280 3.64 15.75 -18.39
CA SER A 280 2.89 16.45 -19.45
C SER A 280 1.65 15.68 -19.93
N ALA A 281 1.62 14.35 -19.85
CA ALA A 281 0.44 13.55 -20.21
C ALA A 281 -0.67 13.58 -19.14
N GLN A 282 -0.38 14.02 -17.91
CA GLN A 282 -1.34 14.03 -16.78
C GLN A 282 -1.69 15.45 -16.28
N ALA A 283 -0.85 16.44 -16.55
CA ALA A 283 -1.03 17.82 -16.07
C ALA A 283 -2.19 18.60 -16.71
N GLY A 284 -2.84 18.05 -17.75
CA GLY A 284 -3.92 18.72 -18.47
C GLY A 284 -5.23 18.90 -17.70
N SER A 285 -5.43 18.26 -16.53
CA SER A 285 -6.75 18.21 -15.88
C SER A 285 -6.88 18.87 -14.50
N SER A 286 -5.87 19.56 -13.97
CA SER A 286 -5.91 20.03 -12.56
C SER A 286 -5.82 21.54 -12.35
N ARG A 287 -5.99 22.38 -13.38
CA ARG A 287 -5.95 23.85 -13.23
C ARG A 287 -7.30 24.54 -13.01
N ARG A 288 -8.40 23.81 -12.80
CA ARG A 288 -9.66 24.45 -12.35
C ARG A 288 -9.73 24.46 -10.82
N PRO A 289 -9.85 25.63 -10.17
CA PRO A 289 -10.22 25.68 -8.77
C PRO A 289 -11.60 24.99 -8.59
N PRO A 290 -11.82 24.31 -7.46
CA PRO A 290 -13.02 23.51 -7.26
C PRO A 290 -14.28 24.39 -7.23
N PRO A 291 -15.42 23.95 -7.80
CA PRO A 291 -16.71 24.57 -7.52
C PRO A 291 -17.08 24.31 -6.05
N ALA A 292 -17.41 25.37 -5.32
CA ALA A 292 -18.00 25.28 -4.01
C ALA A 292 -19.44 24.71 -4.15
N GLY A 293 -19.76 23.58 -3.52
CA GLY A 293 -21.18 23.24 -3.27
C GLY A 293 -21.71 21.83 -3.56
N GLY A 294 -20.90 20.79 -3.76
CA GLY A 294 -21.43 19.43 -3.98
C GLY A 294 -21.60 18.58 -2.73
N ARG A 295 -22.68 18.75 -1.94
CA ARG A 295 -23.07 17.79 -0.87
C ARG A 295 -23.88 16.64 -1.48
N GLY A 296 -23.21 15.58 -1.92
CA GLY A 296 -23.87 14.31 -2.24
C GLY A 296 -24.26 13.51 -0.98
N PRO A 297 -25.11 12.48 -1.08
CA PRO A 297 -25.61 11.72 0.06
C PRO A 297 -24.49 10.99 0.82
N GLY A 298 -24.07 11.58 1.93
CA GLY A 298 -23.94 10.95 3.23
C GLY A 298 -22.85 9.89 3.43
N ARG A 299 -21.58 10.18 3.12
CA ARG A 299 -20.46 9.52 3.84
C ARG A 299 -19.97 10.45 4.96
N PRO A 300 -19.63 9.93 6.14
CA PRO A 300 -19.19 10.77 7.25
C PRO A 300 -17.93 11.57 6.91
N GLU A 301 -17.85 12.81 7.39
CA GLU A 301 -16.70 13.71 7.21
C GLU A 301 -15.36 13.11 7.70
N HIS A 302 -15.40 12.08 8.54
CA HIS A 302 -14.20 11.41 9.06
C HIS A 302 -13.58 10.37 8.09
N CYS A 303 -14.15 10.15 6.91
CA CYS A 303 -13.60 9.21 5.92
C CYS A 303 -12.47 9.77 5.06
N HIS A 304 -11.95 10.96 5.39
CA HIS A 304 -10.88 11.62 4.66
C HIS A 304 -9.50 11.28 5.25
N PHE A 305 -9.02 10.05 5.05
CA PHE A 305 -7.61 9.74 5.30
C PHE A 305 -6.81 9.82 4.00
N GLY A 306 -6.04 10.90 3.86
CA GLY A 306 -4.84 10.96 3.01
C GLY A 306 -5.01 10.87 1.49
N HIS A 307 -6.15 11.23 0.90
CA HIS A 307 -6.33 11.09 -0.56
C HIS A 307 -5.25 11.85 -1.33
N SER A 308 -4.54 11.16 -2.25
CA SER A 308 -3.74 11.85 -3.26
C SER A 308 -4.66 12.76 -4.10
N ALA A 309 -4.12 13.85 -4.66
CA ALA A 309 -4.92 14.76 -5.51
C ALA A 309 -5.62 14.02 -6.66
N ARG A 310 -5.00 12.96 -7.19
CA ARG A 310 -5.58 12.10 -8.23
C ARG A 310 -6.79 11.29 -7.72
N GLN A 311 -6.71 10.72 -6.53
CA GLN A 311 -7.82 9.99 -5.92
C GLN A 311 -8.94 10.92 -5.47
N LEU A 312 -8.63 12.12 -4.95
CA LEU A 312 -9.63 13.16 -4.74
C LEU A 312 -10.35 13.51 -6.04
N ALA A 313 -9.62 13.64 -7.15
CA ALA A 313 -10.20 13.94 -8.45
C ALA A 313 -11.07 12.79 -8.99
N GLN A 314 -10.65 11.53 -8.84
CA GLN A 314 -11.46 10.37 -9.23
C GLN A 314 -12.71 10.23 -8.35
N TRP A 315 -12.57 10.38 -7.03
CA TRP A 315 -13.69 10.38 -6.09
C TRP A 315 -14.73 11.46 -6.43
N ARG A 316 -14.27 12.68 -6.74
CA ARG A 316 -15.15 13.77 -7.19
C ARG A 316 -15.90 13.46 -8.50
N ARG A 317 -15.42 12.49 -9.29
CA ARG A 317 -16.08 11.98 -10.50
C ARG A 317 -16.99 10.78 -10.23
N GLY A 318 -17.29 10.47 -8.96
CA GLY A 318 -18.15 9.36 -8.57
C GLY A 318 -17.45 8.01 -8.42
N ALA A 319 -16.11 7.98 -8.42
CA ALA A 319 -15.35 6.75 -8.22
C ALA A 319 -15.57 6.17 -6.80
N GLY A 320 -16.26 5.04 -6.70
CA GLY A 320 -16.42 4.26 -5.47
C GLY A 320 -15.18 3.44 -5.10
N TYR A 321 -15.16 2.83 -3.91
CA TYR A 321 -14.05 1.97 -3.47
C TYR A 321 -13.73 0.90 -4.51
N GLU A 322 -14.78 0.26 -5.00
CA GLU A 322 -14.80 -0.81 -5.99
C GLU A 322 -14.11 -0.39 -7.28
N SER A 323 -14.22 0.88 -7.69
CA SER A 323 -13.57 1.40 -8.90
C SER A 323 -12.05 1.49 -8.80
N TYR A 324 -11.48 1.52 -7.59
CA TYR A 324 -10.02 1.48 -7.38
C TYR A 324 -9.45 0.05 -7.48
N PHE A 325 -10.29 -1.00 -7.47
CA PHE A 325 -9.87 -2.41 -7.57
C PHE A 325 -10.28 -3.08 -8.87
N LEU A 326 -11.17 -2.47 -9.67
CA LEU A 326 -11.87 -3.15 -10.76
C LEU A 326 -11.57 -2.63 -12.17
N HIS A 327 -10.54 -1.79 -12.36
CA HIS A 327 -10.11 -1.40 -13.71
C HIS A 327 -8.79 -2.07 -14.11
N ASP A 328 -8.91 -3.14 -14.92
CA ASP A 328 -8.18 -3.39 -16.19
C ASP A 328 -7.98 -4.88 -16.57
N GLU A 329 -8.42 -5.87 -15.78
CA GLU A 329 -8.28 -7.29 -16.17
C GLU A 329 -9.53 -7.92 -16.83
N LEU A 330 -10.60 -7.17 -17.11
CA LEU A 330 -11.83 -7.71 -17.74
C LEU A 330 -12.40 -6.87 -18.90
N ALA A 331 -11.56 -6.21 -19.70
CA ALA A 331 -12.03 -5.69 -20.99
C ALA A 331 -11.02 -5.91 -22.12
N PRO A 332 -11.19 -6.99 -22.90
CA PRO A 332 -10.87 -6.97 -24.32
C PRO A 332 -12.13 -7.29 -25.12
N SER A 333 -12.95 -6.27 -25.39
CA SER A 333 -13.88 -6.23 -26.52
C SER A 333 -14.68 -4.92 -26.47
N VAL A 334 -15.03 -4.40 -27.65
CA VAL A 334 -15.85 -3.20 -27.89
C VAL A 334 -15.06 -1.89 -27.98
N LEU A 335 -14.22 -1.82 -29.01
CA LEU A 335 -14.23 -0.68 -29.93
C LEU A 335 -14.16 -1.23 -31.36
N GLU A 336 -15.26 -1.81 -31.82
CA GLU A 336 -15.64 -1.68 -33.23
C GLU A 336 -16.65 -0.53 -33.32
N PRO A 337 -16.44 0.47 -34.19
CA PRO A 337 -17.45 1.47 -34.44
C PRO A 337 -18.58 0.86 -35.27
N GLY A 338 -19.68 0.51 -34.60
CA GLY A 338 -20.90 0.05 -35.24
C GLY A 338 -21.40 1.04 -36.29
N GLY A 339 -21.63 0.50 -37.49
CA GLY A 339 -22.22 1.18 -38.63
C GLY A 339 -23.58 1.83 -38.34
N GLY A 340 -23.84 2.87 -39.12
CA GLY A 340 -25.05 3.68 -39.04
C GLY A 340 -26.34 2.95 -39.46
N PRO A 341 -27.50 3.59 -39.23
CA PRO A 341 -28.80 2.99 -39.51
C PRO A 341 -29.10 3.00 -41.01
N SER A 342 -29.22 1.80 -41.61
CA SER A 342 -29.81 1.64 -42.94
C SER A 342 -31.33 1.74 -42.85
N ARG A 343 -31.90 2.74 -43.54
CA ARG A 343 -33.32 2.82 -43.90
C ARG A 343 -33.52 2.17 -45.27
N SER A 344 -34.40 1.19 -45.35
CA SER A 344 -35.16 0.86 -46.58
C SER A 344 -36.44 0.15 -46.14
N LYS A 345 -37.59 0.83 -46.16
CA LYS A 345 -38.61 0.84 -47.24
C LYS A 345 -39.03 -0.58 -47.66
N GLY A 346 -40.32 -0.84 -47.48
CA GLY A 346 -40.91 -2.17 -47.53
C GLY A 346 -41.25 -2.69 -48.92
N ARG A 347 -41.79 -3.90 -48.93
CA ARG A 347 -42.86 -4.34 -49.84
C ARG A 347 -43.52 -5.59 -49.27
N ALA A 348 -44.83 -5.65 -49.49
CA ALA A 348 -45.75 -6.69 -49.07
C ALA A 348 -45.71 -7.92 -49.98
N ALA A 349 -46.14 -9.07 -49.46
CA ALA A 349 -47.31 -9.85 -49.92
C ALA A 349 -47.14 -11.37 -49.78
N ALA A 350 -48.27 -12.00 -49.40
CA ALA A 350 -48.79 -13.32 -49.76
C ALA A 350 -48.24 -14.60 -49.08
N ASP A 351 -49.07 -15.10 -48.15
CA ASP A 351 -49.74 -16.42 -48.17
C ASP A 351 -49.16 -17.56 -49.02
N GLY A 352 -48.99 -18.73 -48.39
CA GLY A 352 -49.04 -20.02 -49.09
C GLY A 352 -48.48 -21.21 -48.29
N PRO A 353 -49.11 -22.41 -48.28
CA PRO A 353 -49.08 -23.32 -47.14
C PRO A 353 -48.12 -24.52 -47.24
N GLN A 354 -47.75 -25.01 -46.06
CA GLN A 354 -47.66 -26.40 -45.59
C GLN A 354 -47.61 -27.52 -46.66
N ARG A 355 -46.50 -28.25 -46.71
CA ARG A 355 -46.48 -29.65 -47.16
C ARG A 355 -45.61 -30.52 -46.25
N ASP A 356 -46.35 -31.38 -45.56
CA ASP A 356 -45.97 -32.65 -44.98
C ASP A 356 -45.59 -33.65 -46.09
N ARG A 357 -44.44 -34.35 -45.95
CA ARG A 357 -44.16 -35.64 -46.59
C ARG A 357 -43.10 -36.40 -45.81
N GLY A 358 -43.55 -37.41 -45.08
CA GLY A 358 -42.74 -38.57 -44.72
C GLY A 358 -42.49 -39.53 -45.91
N LYS A 359 -41.74 -40.59 -45.58
CA LYS A 359 -41.31 -41.76 -46.36
C LYS A 359 -40.03 -41.60 -47.21
N LYS A 360 -38.92 -42.15 -46.70
CA LYS A 360 -38.50 -43.52 -47.03
C LYS A 360 -37.70 -44.12 -45.90
#